data_AF-A0A1I0I394-F1
#
_entry.id   AF-A0A1I0I394-F1
#
_cell.length_a   1.000
_cell.length_b   1.000
_cell.length_c   1.000
_cell.angle_alpha   90.00
_cell.angle_beta   90.00
_cell.angle_gamma   90.00
#
_symmetry.space_group_name_H-M   'P 1'
#
loop_
_entity.id
_entity.type
_entity.pdbx_description
1 polymer ?
#
loop_
_entity_poly.entity_id
_entity_poly.type
_entity_poly.pdbx_seq_one_letter_code
_entity_poly.pdbx_strand_id
1 'polypeptide(L)'
;MDKLKKDFIIFYLARNALVTLIITLCSFVYDFSNYFNMTVVRAIIKIFTDNFYITTYFLLLWILNYLLFEMYKIIMDTFRNEDKTHAKIIINGKRLVSYGTVIPLIILIIISMINFNQLFKINFILLTLFMLIRSIKEEIKYYKK
;
A
#
# COMPACT_ATOMS: atom_id res chain seq x y z
N MET A 1 -27.05 12.65 -5.75
CA MET A 1 -26.05 11.66 -6.20
C MET A 1 -26.72 10.30 -6.15
N ASP A 2 -26.94 9.64 -7.29
CA ASP A 2 -27.72 8.40 -7.37
C ASP A 2 -27.19 7.32 -6.41
N LYS A 3 -28.11 6.58 -5.78
CA LYS A 3 -27.81 5.49 -4.82
C LYS A 3 -26.74 4.53 -5.38
N LEU A 4 -26.86 4.23 -6.68
CA LEU A 4 -25.88 3.48 -7.47
C LEU A 4 -24.45 4.03 -7.38
N LYS A 5 -24.23 5.34 -7.57
CA LYS A 5 -22.88 5.94 -7.50
C LYS A 5 -22.28 5.84 -6.10
N LYS A 6 -23.10 5.94 -5.06
CA LYS A 6 -22.66 5.80 -3.66
C LYS A 6 -22.22 4.35 -3.36
N ASP A 7 -23.00 3.38 -3.81
CA ASP A 7 -22.70 1.95 -3.60
C ASP A 7 -21.41 1.53 -4.33
N PHE A 8 -21.17 2.06 -5.53
CA PHE A 8 -19.90 1.87 -6.25
C PHE A 8 -18.68 2.42 -5.51
N ILE A 9 -18.80 3.58 -4.86
CA ILE A 9 -17.71 4.17 -4.07
C ILE A 9 -17.41 3.32 -2.84
N ILE A 10 -18.45 2.86 -2.14
CA ILE A 10 -18.31 2.00 -0.95
C ILE A 10 -17.60 0.70 -1.32
N PHE A 11 -18.01 0.04 -2.40
CA PHE A 11 -17.36 -1.19 -2.88
C PHE A 11 -15.89 -0.97 -3.24
N TYR A 12 -15.58 0.16 -3.87
CA TYR A 12 -14.20 0.50 -4.20
C TYR A 12 -13.33 0.69 -2.94
N LEU A 13 -13.82 1.44 -1.94
CA LEU A 13 -13.13 1.63 -0.65
C LEU A 13 -12.93 0.30 0.08
N ALA A 14 -13.99 -0.52 0.17
CA ALA A 14 -13.95 -1.81 0.85
C ALA A 14 -12.91 -2.75 0.23
N ARG A 15 -12.81 -2.79 -1.11
CA ARG A 15 -11.79 -3.59 -1.79
C ARG A 15 -10.38 -3.15 -1.40
N ASN A 16 -10.11 -1.86 -1.39
CA ASN A 16 -8.78 -1.35 -1.04
C ASN A 16 -8.45 -1.64 0.43
N ALA A 17 -9.42 -1.46 1.32
CA ALA A 17 -9.30 -1.79 2.74
C ALA A 17 -9.02 -3.29 2.96
N LEU A 18 -9.66 -4.18 2.19
CA LEU A 18 -9.40 -5.62 2.26
C LEU A 18 -7.99 -5.98 1.76
N VAL A 19 -7.52 -5.37 0.67
CA VAL A 19 -6.18 -5.68 0.17
C VAL A 19 -5.11 -5.19 1.15
N THR A 20 -5.25 -3.99 1.71
CA THR A 20 -4.33 -3.52 2.75
C THR A 20 -4.44 -4.33 4.04
N LEU A 21 -5.61 -4.90 4.35
CA LEU A 21 -5.79 -5.81 5.48
C LEU A 21 -4.99 -7.09 5.27
N ILE A 22 -5.08 -7.71 4.10
CA ILE A 22 -4.36 -8.94 3.77
C ILE A 22 -2.85 -8.69 3.80
N ILE A 23 -2.38 -7.57 3.21
CA ILE A 23 -0.97 -7.19 3.26
C ILE A 23 -0.49 -7.05 4.71
N THR A 24 -1.22 -6.30 5.53
CA THR A 24 -0.87 -6.11 6.94
C THR A 24 -0.90 -7.43 7.71
N LEU A 25 -1.89 -8.28 7.47
CA LEU A 25 -2.00 -9.59 8.11
C LEU A 25 -0.77 -10.46 7.79
N CYS A 26 -0.47 -10.63 6.50
CA CYS A 26 0.65 -11.47 6.07
C CYS A 26 1.98 -10.94 6.61
N SER A 27 2.23 -9.63 6.50
CA SER A 27 3.49 -9.05 6.99
C SER A 27 3.60 -9.10 8.51
N PHE A 28 2.51 -8.78 9.23
CA PHE A 28 2.53 -8.66 10.68
C PHE A 28 2.69 -10.03 11.31
N VAL A 29 1.98 -11.05 10.80
CA VAL A 29 2.17 -12.44 11.25
C VAL A 29 3.59 -12.91 10.99
N TYR A 30 4.15 -12.64 9.81
CA TYR A 30 5.53 -13.02 9.48
C TYR A 30 6.55 -12.36 10.42
N ASP A 31 6.48 -11.04 10.57
CA ASP A 31 7.41 -10.29 11.42
C ASP A 31 7.27 -10.67 12.89
N PHE A 32 6.04 -10.84 13.38
CA PHE A 32 5.75 -11.24 14.75
C PHE A 32 6.24 -12.67 15.04
N SER A 33 6.04 -13.59 14.10
CA SER A 33 6.53 -14.98 14.18
C SER A 33 8.06 -15.02 14.31
N ASN A 34 8.76 -14.23 13.49
CA ASN A 34 10.22 -14.16 13.50
C ASN A 34 10.77 -13.46 14.75
N TYR A 35 10.18 -12.32 15.12
CA TYR A 35 10.64 -11.53 16.26
C TYR A 35 10.61 -12.31 17.58
N PHE A 36 9.55 -13.10 17.80
CA PHE A 36 9.41 -13.92 18.99
C PHE A 36 9.85 -15.37 18.80
N ASN A 37 10.43 -15.72 17.65
CA ASN A 37 10.83 -17.07 17.28
C ASN A 37 9.75 -18.13 17.60
N MET A 38 8.53 -17.89 17.11
CA MET A 38 7.38 -18.78 17.29
C MET A 38 6.83 -19.26 15.95
N THR A 39 5.96 -20.28 15.97
CA THR A 39 5.29 -20.75 14.76
C THR A 39 4.21 -19.76 14.30
N VAL A 40 3.95 -19.72 12.99
CA VAL A 40 2.91 -18.88 12.36
C VAL A 40 1.53 -19.10 13.01
N VAL A 41 1.17 -20.36 13.30
CA VAL A 41 -0.10 -20.69 13.96
C VAL A 41 -0.19 -20.05 15.34
N ARG A 42 0.88 -20.14 16.13
CA ARG A 42 0.93 -19.53 17.47
C ARG A 42 0.93 -18.02 17.42
N ALA A 43 1.57 -17.43 16.41
CA ALA A 43 1.54 -15.99 16.16
C ALA A 43 0.10 -15.52 15.89
N ILE A 44 -0.65 -16.20 15.02
CA ILE A 44 -2.05 -15.86 14.72
C ILE A 44 -2.91 -15.93 15.99
N ILE A 45 -2.78 -17.01 16.77
CA ILE A 45 -3.54 -17.16 18.03
C ILE A 45 -3.22 -15.99 18.97
N LYS A 46 -1.93 -15.65 19.15
CA LYS A 46 -1.51 -14.52 19.98
C LYS A 46 -2.05 -13.17 19.53
N ILE A 47 -2.08 -12.94 18.22
CA ILE A 47 -2.51 -11.67 17.64
C ILE A 47 -4.02 -11.45 17.83
N PHE A 48 -4.83 -12.51 17.74
CA PHE A 48 -6.29 -12.37 17.75
C PHE A 48 -6.99 -12.82 19.04
N THR A 49 -6.31 -13.58 19.90
CA THR A 49 -6.95 -14.26 21.05
C THR A 49 -6.28 -13.93 22.38
N ASP A 50 -4.95 -13.92 22.44
CA ASP A 50 -4.25 -13.87 23.73
C ASP A 50 -4.19 -12.47 24.34
N ASN A 51 -4.10 -11.41 23.52
CA ASN A 51 -3.88 -10.06 24.02
C ASN A 51 -4.50 -8.96 23.14
N PHE A 52 -5.46 -8.23 23.72
CA PHE A 52 -6.13 -7.10 23.08
C PHE A 52 -5.19 -6.00 22.60
N TYR A 53 -4.07 -5.75 23.28
CA TYR A 53 -3.09 -4.74 22.87
C TYR A 53 -2.43 -5.11 21.54
N ILE A 54 -2.17 -6.39 21.30
CA ILE A 54 -1.54 -6.88 20.06
C ILE A 54 -2.54 -6.77 18.91
N THR A 55 -3.81 -7.14 19.15
CA THR A 55 -4.89 -6.96 18.18
C THR A 55 -5.07 -5.48 17.83
N THR A 56 -5.07 -4.61 18.84
CA THR A 56 -5.20 -3.16 18.64
C THR A 56 -4.04 -2.60 17.83
N TYR A 57 -2.82 -3.04 18.11
CA TYR A 57 -1.64 -2.66 17.35
C TYR A 57 -1.72 -3.09 15.88
N PHE A 58 -2.14 -4.33 15.64
CA PHE A 58 -2.41 -4.85 14.29
C PHE A 58 -3.43 -3.99 13.55
N LEU A 59 -4.56 -3.66 14.19
CA LEU A 59 -5.62 -2.84 13.60
C LEU A 59 -5.16 -1.42 13.30
N LEU A 60 -4.40 -0.80 14.21
CA LEU A 60 -3.81 0.53 14.01
C LEU A 60 -2.83 0.54 12.83
N LEU A 61 -1.97 -0.47 12.72
CA LEU A 61 -1.05 -0.61 11.59
C LEU A 61 -1.82 -0.79 10.28
N TRP A 62 -2.90 -1.57 10.30
CA TRP A 62 -3.74 -1.73 9.11
C TRP A 62 -4.42 -0.42 8.69
N ILE A 63 -5.01 0.32 9.64
CA ILE A 63 -5.63 1.62 9.39
C ILE A 63 -4.59 2.59 8.81
N LEU A 64 -3.39 2.63 9.37
CA LEU A 64 -2.29 3.45 8.85
C LEU A 64 -1.97 3.09 7.39
N ASN A 65 -1.79 1.81 7.08
CA ASN A 65 -1.50 1.35 5.72
C ASN A 65 -2.60 1.70 4.73
N TYR A 66 -3.85 1.55 5.14
CA TYR A 66 -5.00 1.94 4.34
C TYR A 66 -5.00 3.44 4.05
N LEU A 67 -4.80 4.28 5.07
CA LEU A 67 -4.75 5.73 4.92
C LEU A 67 -3.59 6.16 4.02
N LEU A 68 -2.39 5.61 4.21
CA LEU A 68 -1.24 5.89 3.35
C LEU A 68 -1.51 5.53 1.89
N PHE A 69 -2.18 4.41 1.64
CA PHE A 69 -2.56 3.99 0.28
C PHE A 69 -3.59 4.93 -0.36
N GLU A 70 -4.64 5.31 0.38
CA GLU A 70 -5.64 6.26 -0.14
C GLU A 70 -5.06 7.66 -0.35
N MET A 71 -4.18 8.14 0.54
CA MET A 71 -3.46 9.40 0.36
C MET A 71 -2.60 9.36 -0.90
N TYR A 72 -1.77 8.32 -1.07
CA TYR A 72 -0.97 8.11 -2.28
C TYR A 72 -1.84 8.16 -3.54
N LYS A 73 -2.97 7.43 -3.52
CA LYS A 73 -3.93 7.44 -4.63
C LYS A 73 -4.43 8.85 -4.94
N ILE A 74 -4.93 9.57 -3.95
CA ILE A 74 -5.52 10.90 -4.14
C ILE A 74 -4.48 11.83 -4.74
N ILE A 75 -3.27 11.83 -4.20
CA ILE A 75 -2.16 12.65 -4.70
C ILE A 75 -1.86 12.31 -6.17
N MET A 76 -1.76 11.02 -6.52
CA MET A 76 -1.47 10.61 -7.91
C MET A 76 -2.62 10.90 -8.88
N ASP A 77 -3.87 10.72 -8.45
CA ASP A 77 -5.04 11.04 -9.25
C ASP A 77 -5.12 12.57 -9.51
N THR A 78 -4.78 13.41 -8.52
CA THR A 78 -4.72 14.88 -8.67
C THR A 78 -3.62 15.29 -9.66
N PHE A 79 -2.39 14.81 -9.48
CA PHE A 79 -1.27 15.11 -10.39
C PHE A 79 -1.57 14.72 -11.86
N ARG A 80 -2.33 13.63 -12.06
CA ARG A 80 -2.70 13.19 -13.40
C ARG A 80 -3.81 14.04 -14.03
N ASN A 81 -4.73 14.58 -13.23
CA ASN A 81 -5.84 15.39 -13.73
C ASN A 81 -5.41 16.80 -14.11
N GLU A 82 -4.45 17.37 -13.39
CA GLU A 82 -3.93 18.72 -13.67
C GLU A 82 -3.05 18.75 -14.93
N ASP A 83 -2.31 17.67 -15.23
CA ASP A 83 -1.37 17.67 -16.35
C ASP A 83 -1.36 16.36 -17.16
N LYS A 84 -2.05 16.37 -18.31
CA LYS A 84 -2.08 15.25 -19.26
C LYS A 84 -0.71 14.93 -19.90
N THR A 85 0.27 15.84 -19.77
CA THR A 85 1.63 15.72 -20.30
C THR A 85 2.73 15.65 -19.24
N HIS A 86 2.53 16.22 -18.04
CA HIS A 86 3.54 16.25 -16.97
C HIS A 86 3.43 15.15 -15.92
N ALA A 87 2.45 14.25 -15.98
CA ALA A 87 2.49 13.03 -15.15
C ALA A 87 3.59 12.02 -15.56
N LYS A 88 4.60 12.44 -16.34
CA LYS A 88 5.72 11.63 -16.84
C LYS A 88 7.03 12.42 -16.72
N ILE A 89 8.07 11.76 -16.24
CA ILE A 89 9.42 12.31 -16.28
C ILE A 89 9.89 12.29 -17.74
N ILE A 90 10.15 13.48 -18.29
CA ILE A 90 10.70 13.66 -19.64
C ILE A 90 12.19 13.98 -19.46
N ILE A 91 13.06 13.06 -19.89
CA ILE A 91 14.51 13.28 -19.97
C ILE A 91 14.89 13.15 -21.44
N ASN A 92 15.59 14.15 -21.98
CA ASN A 92 16.01 14.22 -23.39
C ASN A 92 14.90 13.94 -24.42
N GLY A 93 13.71 14.50 -24.22
CA GLY A 93 12.60 14.40 -25.20
C GLY A 93 11.94 13.03 -25.30
N LYS A 94 12.38 12.02 -24.54
CA LYS A 94 11.73 10.70 -24.45
C LYS A 94 10.90 10.60 -23.18
N ARG A 95 9.60 10.32 -23.33
CA ARG A 95 8.68 10.04 -22.21
C ARG A 95 9.05 8.69 -21.58
N LEU A 96 9.65 8.69 -20.39
CA LEU A 96 10.20 7.46 -19.82
C LEU A 96 9.25 6.77 -18.82
N VAL A 97 8.79 7.44 -17.76
CA VAL A 97 8.07 6.80 -16.63
C VAL A 97 7.14 7.79 -15.90
N SER A 98 5.97 7.36 -15.39
CA SER A 98 5.07 8.22 -14.61
C SER A 98 5.59 8.53 -13.20
N TYR A 99 5.30 9.73 -12.68
CA TYR A 99 5.55 10.08 -11.27
C TYR A 99 4.91 9.09 -10.29
N GLY A 100 3.76 8.51 -10.65
CA GLY A 100 3.10 7.46 -9.86
C GLY A 100 3.94 6.22 -9.67
N THR A 101 4.84 5.92 -10.59
CA THR A 101 5.72 4.75 -10.56
C THR A 101 7.08 5.11 -9.94
N VAL A 102 7.58 6.31 -10.19
CA VAL A 102 8.88 6.75 -9.66
C VAL A 102 8.84 7.02 -8.15
N ILE A 103 7.78 7.68 -7.65
CA ILE A 103 7.70 8.05 -6.22
C ILE A 103 7.74 6.81 -5.31
N PRO A 104 6.91 5.77 -5.50
CA PRO A 104 7.00 4.56 -4.70
C PRO A 104 8.33 3.82 -4.87
N LEU A 105 8.96 3.89 -6.05
CA LEU A 105 10.26 3.27 -6.28
C LEU A 105 11.36 3.92 -5.42
N ILE A 106 11.38 5.25 -5.35
CA ILE A 106 12.30 6.00 -4.50
C ILE A 106 12.04 5.66 -3.03
N ILE A 107 10.77 5.64 -2.60
CA ILE A 107 10.38 5.27 -1.24
C ILE A 107 10.87 3.85 -0.90
N LEU A 108 10.74 2.90 -1.83
CA LEU A 108 11.20 1.52 -1.66
C LEU A 108 12.72 1.44 -1.44
N ILE A 109 13.50 2.22 -2.21
CA ILE A 109 14.96 2.31 -2.05
C ILE A 109 15.30 2.86 -0.67
N ILE A 110 14.66 3.96 -0.25
CA ILE A 110 14.89 4.58 1.06
C ILE A 110 14.57 3.60 2.20
N ILE A 111 13.41 2.92 2.15
CA ILE A 111 13.02 1.92 3.17
C ILE A 111 14.03 0.76 3.22
N SER A 112 14.59 0.37 2.07
CA SER A 112 15.58 -0.70 1.99
C SER A 112 16.88 -0.32 2.70
N MET A 113 17.29 0.94 2.59
CA MET A 113 18.52 1.48 3.21
C MET A 113 18.39 1.73 4.71
N ILE A 114 17.18 1.95 5.23
CA ILE A 114 16.96 2.20 6.66
C ILE A 114 16.91 0.87 7.44
N ASN A 115 17.63 0.82 8.56
CA ASN A 115 17.51 -0.25 9.57
C ASN A 115 16.29 0.02 10.47
N PHE A 116 15.10 -0.24 9.94
CA PHE A 116 13.88 -0.27 10.76
C PHE A 116 13.93 -1.40 11.79
N ASN A 117 13.28 -1.18 12.93
CA ASN A 117 12.97 -2.27 13.85
C ASN A 117 12.13 -3.31 13.07
N GLN A 118 12.49 -4.59 13.16
CA GLN A 118 12.05 -5.66 12.24
C GLN A 118 10.53 -5.69 11.98
N LEU A 119 9.72 -5.33 12.98
CA LEU A 119 8.25 -5.36 12.94
C LEU A 119 7.56 -4.48 11.88
N PHE A 120 8.27 -3.57 11.23
CA PHE A 120 7.66 -2.64 10.26
C PHE A 120 8.21 -2.74 8.85
N LYS A 121 9.42 -3.29 8.67
CA LYS A 121 10.14 -3.17 7.40
C LYS A 121 9.42 -3.91 6.27
N ILE A 122 9.01 -5.15 6.52
CA ILE A 122 8.34 -5.98 5.51
C ILE A 122 6.94 -5.44 5.19
N ASN A 123 6.23 -4.97 6.22
CA ASN A 123 4.94 -4.33 6.06
C ASN A 123 5.00 -3.13 5.09
N PHE A 124 5.93 -2.19 5.31
CA PHE A 124 6.07 -1.02 4.43
C PHE A 124 6.60 -1.37 3.04
N ILE A 125 7.48 -2.38 2.92
CA ILE A 125 7.93 -2.88 1.61
C ILE A 125 6.74 -3.42 0.81
N LEU A 126 5.90 -4.28 1.40
CA LEU A 126 4.74 -4.84 0.71
C LEU A 126 3.70 -3.78 0.36
N LEU A 127 3.48 -2.79 1.23
CA LEU A 127 2.61 -1.65 0.92
C LEU A 127 3.14 -0.85 -0.27
N THR A 128 4.44 -0.58 -0.31
CA THR A 128 5.06 0.19 -1.40
C THR A 128 5.03 -0.57 -2.73
N LEU A 129 5.26 -1.89 -2.69
CA LEU A 129 5.08 -2.76 -3.86
C LEU A 129 3.64 -2.75 -4.36
N PHE A 130 2.66 -2.74 -3.45
CA PHE A 130 1.26 -2.62 -3.83
C PHE A 130 0.93 -1.27 -4.50
N MET A 131 1.50 -0.17 -4.00
CA MET A 131 1.41 1.15 -4.66
C MET A 131 2.02 1.13 -6.07
N LEU A 132 3.18 0.48 -6.25
CA LEU A 132 3.82 0.32 -7.58
C LEU A 132 2.94 -0.46 -8.55
N ILE A 133 2.44 -1.63 -8.13
CA ILE A 133 1.57 -2.48 -8.97
C ILE A 133 0.34 -1.69 -9.43
N ARG A 134 -0.24 -0.90 -8.52
CA ARG A 134 -1.37 -0.03 -8.82
C ARG A 134 -0.99 1.02 -9.88
N SER A 135 0.13 1.73 -9.70
CA SER A 135 0.59 2.73 -10.67
C SER A 135 0.79 2.13 -12.06
N ILE A 136 1.49 1.01 -12.14
CA ILE A 136 1.77 0.30 -13.39
C ILE A 136 0.46 -0.11 -14.07
N LYS A 137 -0.50 -0.65 -13.29
CA LYS A 137 -1.84 -1.02 -13.81
C LYS A 137 -2.57 0.19 -14.40
N GLU A 138 -2.48 1.35 -13.76
CA GLU A 138 -3.09 2.59 -14.27
C GLU A 138 -2.39 3.10 -15.54
N GLU A 139 -1.06 3.01 -15.62
CA GLU A 139 -0.32 3.32 -16.85
C GLU A 139 -0.73 2.40 -18.02
N ILE A 140 -0.81 1.08 -17.80
CA ILE A 140 -1.22 0.12 -18.84
C ILE A 140 -2.62 0.44 -19.36
N LYS A 141 -3.55 0.79 -18.46
CA LYS A 141 -4.92 1.17 -18.84
C LYS A 141 -4.93 2.43 -19.71
N TYR A 142 -4.00 3.35 -19.49
CA TYR A 142 -3.83 4.54 -20.31
C TYR A 142 -3.30 4.21 -21.71
N TYR A 143 -2.27 3.35 -21.82
CA TYR A 143 -1.70 2.97 -23.13
C TYR A 143 -2.64 2.13 -24.01
N LYS A 144 -3.64 1.46 -23.42
CA LYS A 144 -4.67 0.71 -24.16
C LYS A 144 -5.85 1.57 -24.65
N LYS A 145 -5.88 2.86 -24.30
CA LYS A 145 -6.94 3.80 -24.66
C LYS A 145 -6.49 4.68 -25.83
#